data_AF-A0A291IJG1-F1
#
_entry.id   AF-A0A291IJG1-F1
#
_cell.length_a   1.000
_cell.length_b   1.000
_cell.length_c   1.000
_cell.angle_alpha   90.00
_cell.angle_beta   90.00
_cell.angle_gamma   90.00
#
_symmetry.space_group_name_H-M   'P 1'
#
loop_
_entity.id
_entity.type
_entity.pdbx_description
1 polymer ?
#
loop_
_entity_poly.entity_id
_entity_poly.type
_entity_poly.pdbx_seq_one_letter_code
_entity_poly.pdbx_strand_id
1 'polypeptide(L)'
;MKQMLPQGVLSLALVLASWSVQADQASDMQKMLNDQVMAKPFSVEDEAKLNSYIEEATKRGTPPKSEPSKYWRRGYTCNDLRRYSWNDYRDCSYYYRYYGYYWPY
;
A
#
# COMPACT_ATOMS: atom_id res chain seq x y z
N MET A 1 -8.09 -16.62 -60.30
CA MET A 1 -7.05 -15.75 -59.71
C MET A 1 -7.15 -15.83 -58.20
N LYS A 2 -6.20 -16.51 -57.53
CA LYS A 2 -6.17 -16.68 -56.08
C LYS A 2 -5.46 -15.45 -55.50
N GLN A 3 -6.17 -14.59 -54.79
CA GLN A 3 -5.59 -13.41 -54.15
C GLN A 3 -4.67 -13.88 -53.01
N MET A 4 -3.36 -13.79 -53.20
CA MET A 4 -2.37 -13.96 -52.14
C MET A 4 -2.33 -12.66 -51.34
N LEU A 5 -2.96 -12.66 -50.16
CA LEU A 5 -2.82 -11.56 -49.21
C LEU A 5 -1.33 -11.46 -48.80
N PRO A 6 -0.69 -10.28 -48.87
CA PRO A 6 0.72 -10.16 -48.55
C PRO A 6 0.94 -10.41 -47.06
N GLN A 7 1.84 -11.35 -46.73
CA GLN A 7 2.15 -11.76 -45.35
C GLN A 7 2.47 -10.58 -44.42
N GLY A 8 3.04 -9.48 -44.96
CA GLY A 8 3.33 -8.27 -44.18
C GLY A 8 2.10 -7.52 -43.64
N VAL A 9 0.94 -7.60 -44.31
CA VAL A 9 -0.29 -6.93 -43.86
C VAL A 9 -0.93 -7.69 -42.69
N LEU A 10 -0.81 -9.02 -42.68
CA LEU A 10 -1.26 -9.86 -41.58
C LEU A 10 -0.43 -9.64 -40.31
N SER A 11 0.90 -9.50 -40.44
CA SER A 11 1.79 -9.25 -39.30
C SER A 11 1.55 -7.88 -38.65
N LEU A 12 1.28 -6.83 -39.44
CA LEU A 12 1.04 -5.49 -38.90
C LEU A 12 -0.29 -5.38 -38.16
N ALA A 13 -1.33 -6.07 -38.63
CA ALA A 13 -2.64 -6.10 -37.98
C ALA A 13 -2.61 -6.79 -36.59
N LEU A 14 -1.79 -7.84 -36.44
CA LEU A 14 -1.62 -8.57 -35.17
C LEU A 14 -0.93 -7.71 -34.08
N VAL A 15 0.03 -6.89 -34.47
CA VAL A 15 0.74 -5.98 -33.54
C VAL A 15 -0.20 -4.87 -33.05
N LEU A 16 -0.97 -4.26 -33.96
CA LEU A 16 -1.93 -3.20 -33.60
C LEU A 16 -3.04 -3.72 -32.66
N ALA A 17 -3.56 -4.93 -32.89
CA ALA A 17 -4.56 -5.54 -32.04
C ALA A 17 -4.05 -5.81 -30.61
N SER A 18 -2.76 -6.13 -30.47
CA SER A 18 -2.14 -6.40 -29.17
C SER A 18 -2.01 -5.13 -28.31
N TRP A 19 -1.77 -3.98 -28.92
CA TRP A 19 -1.73 -2.69 -28.21
C TRP A 19 -3.10 -2.25 -27.69
N SER A 20 -4.16 -2.46 -28.46
CA SER A 20 -5.54 -2.16 -28.03
C SER A 20 -5.96 -2.99 -26.82
N VAL A 21 -5.69 -4.30 -26.85
CA VAL A 21 -6.00 -5.21 -25.73
C VAL A 21 -5.24 -4.84 -24.45
N GLN A 22 -3.97 -4.41 -24.57
CA GLN A 22 -3.17 -4.04 -23.41
C GLN A 22 -3.59 -2.70 -22.79
N ALA A 23 -4.04 -1.74 -23.60
CA ALA A 23 -4.58 -0.47 -23.12
C ALA A 23 -5.88 -0.64 -22.34
N ASP A 24 -6.80 -1.49 -22.84
CA ASP A 24 -8.06 -1.80 -22.15
C ASP A 24 -7.81 -2.48 -20.80
N GLN A 25 -6.90 -3.46 -20.74
CA GLN A 25 -6.55 -4.10 -19.46
C GLN A 25 -5.90 -3.14 -18.45
N ALA A 26 -5.07 -2.20 -18.91
CA ALA A 26 -4.49 -1.19 -18.03
C ALA A 26 -5.56 -0.25 -17.45
N SER A 27 -6.54 0.15 -18.26
CA SER A 27 -7.68 0.97 -17.82
C SER A 27 -8.53 0.26 -16.76
N ASP A 28 -8.86 -1.01 -16.99
CA ASP A 28 -9.65 -1.81 -16.03
C ASP A 28 -8.90 -2.02 -14.71
N MET A 29 -7.59 -2.28 -14.79
CA MET A 29 -6.73 -2.36 -13.60
C MET A 29 -6.69 -1.04 -12.84
N GLN A 30 -6.55 0.09 -13.53
CA GLN A 30 -6.54 1.42 -12.91
C GLN A 30 -7.85 1.70 -12.18
N LYS A 31 -8.98 1.38 -12.82
CA LYS A 31 -10.31 1.55 -12.21
C LYS A 31 -10.46 0.72 -10.95
N MET A 32 -10.06 -0.56 -11.00
CA MET A 32 -10.07 -1.45 -9.84
C MET A 32 -9.22 -0.90 -8.69
N LEU A 33 -8.01 -0.41 -8.99
CA LEU A 33 -7.12 0.17 -7.97
C LEU A 33 -7.73 1.45 -7.37
N ASN A 34 -8.32 2.32 -8.18
CA ASN A 34 -9.02 3.51 -7.69
C ASN A 34 -10.19 3.13 -6.78
N ASP A 35 -11.02 2.16 -7.18
CA ASP A 35 -12.15 1.69 -6.38
C ASP A 35 -11.69 1.12 -5.03
N GLN A 36 -10.60 0.35 -5.03
CA GLN A 36 -9.99 -0.16 -3.81
C GLN A 36 -9.44 0.95 -2.91
N VAL A 37 -8.87 2.01 -3.49
CA VAL A 37 -8.35 3.16 -2.75
C VAL A 37 -9.49 3.97 -2.14
N MET A 38 -10.55 4.24 -2.91
CA MET A 38 -11.72 4.99 -2.43
C MET A 38 -12.53 4.20 -1.39
N ALA A 39 -12.53 2.88 -1.46
CA ALA A 39 -13.19 2.01 -0.48
C ALA A 39 -12.44 1.94 0.86
N LYS A 40 -11.18 2.36 0.92
CA LYS A 40 -10.43 2.37 2.18
C LYS A 40 -10.91 3.54 3.06
N PRO A 41 -11.35 3.28 4.31
CA PRO A 41 -11.75 4.35 5.20
C PRO A 41 -10.53 5.24 5.54
N PHE A 42 -10.60 6.51 5.15
CA PHE A 42 -9.70 7.55 5.65
C PHE A 42 -10.17 7.96 7.04
N SER A 43 -9.62 7.33 8.09
CA SER A 43 -9.91 7.74 9.47
C SER A 43 -8.98 8.89 9.87
N VAL A 44 -9.37 10.11 9.49
CA VAL A 44 -8.66 11.35 9.85
C VAL A 44 -8.53 11.49 11.37
N GLU A 45 -9.55 11.07 12.11
CA GLU A 45 -9.57 11.10 13.58
C GLU A 45 -8.48 10.21 14.19
N ASP A 46 -8.24 9.02 13.63
CA ASP A 46 -7.18 8.14 14.09
C ASP A 46 -5.79 8.73 13.80
N GLU A 47 -5.59 9.34 12.63
CA GLU A 47 -4.30 9.96 12.31
C GLU A 47 -3.99 11.16 13.20
N ALA A 48 -4.98 12.04 13.43
CA ALA A 48 -4.83 13.17 14.33
C ALA A 48 -4.50 12.71 15.76
N LYS A 49 -5.18 11.67 16.25
CA LYS A 49 -4.93 11.06 17.57
C LYS A 49 -3.56 10.41 17.67
N LEU A 50 -3.09 9.75 16.61
CA LEU A 50 -1.75 9.19 16.57
C LEU A 50 -0.69 10.30 16.62
N ASN A 51 -0.88 11.34 15.81
CA ASN A 51 0.06 12.45 15.71
C ASN A 51 0.18 13.20 17.03
N SER A 52 -0.96 13.51 17.68
CA SER A 52 -0.94 14.19 18.98
C SER A 52 -0.25 13.35 20.06
N TYR A 53 -0.52 12.04 20.12
CA TYR A 53 0.15 11.14 21.05
C TYR A 53 1.67 11.14 20.86
N ILE A 54 2.14 11.00 19.61
CA ILE A 54 3.58 10.96 19.31
C ILE A 54 4.24 12.29 19.64
N GLU A 55 3.59 13.41 19.31
CA GLU A 55 4.08 14.74 19.63
C GLU A 55 4.22 14.94 21.14
N GLU A 56 3.20 14.60 21.92
CA GLU A 56 3.23 14.72 23.38
C GLU A 56 4.25 13.78 24.04
N ALA A 57 4.36 12.53 23.58
CA ALA A 57 5.34 11.58 24.10
C ALA A 57 6.77 12.04 23.81
N THR A 58 7.01 12.56 22.60
CA THR A 58 8.31 13.11 22.18
C THR A 58 8.65 14.36 22.98
N LYS A 59 7.71 15.28 23.17
CA LYS A 59 7.90 16.48 24.01
C LYS A 59 8.26 16.12 25.46
N ARG A 60 7.71 15.03 25.99
CA ARG A 60 8.03 14.52 27.33
C ARG A 60 9.34 13.73 27.40
N GLY A 61 10.01 13.49 26.27
CA GLY A 61 11.23 12.69 26.20
C GLY A 61 11.03 11.23 26.58
N THR A 62 9.80 10.70 26.49
CA THR A 62 9.52 9.31 26.83
C THR A 62 9.87 8.43 25.62
N PRO A 63 10.85 7.51 25.73
CA PRO A 63 11.16 6.64 24.61
C PRO A 63 9.98 5.70 24.29
N PRO A 64 9.77 5.33 23.02
CA PRO A 64 8.74 4.37 22.65
C PRO A 64 9.03 2.99 23.24
N LYS A 65 7.98 2.16 23.34
CA LYS A 65 8.11 0.76 23.76
C LYS A 65 9.06 0.03 22.78
N SER A 66 10.11 -0.58 23.32
CA SER A 66 11.11 -1.32 22.53
C SER A 66 10.69 -2.76 22.24
N GLU A 67 9.93 -3.37 23.14
CA GLU A 67 9.45 -4.74 22.97
C GLU A 67 8.29 -4.79 21.96
N PRO A 68 8.39 -5.64 20.91
CA PRO A 68 7.34 -5.78 19.93
C PRO A 68 6.03 -6.31 20.53
N SER A 69 4.90 -5.95 19.90
CA SER A 69 3.61 -6.58 20.23
C SER A 69 3.68 -8.11 20.06
N LYS A 70 2.92 -8.86 20.86
CA LYS A 70 2.72 -10.30 20.69
C LYS A 70 2.16 -10.69 19.31
N TYR A 71 1.55 -9.75 18.59
CA TYR A 71 1.05 -9.94 17.23
C TYR A 71 2.08 -9.59 16.14
N TRP A 72 3.26 -9.08 16.51
CA TRP A 72 4.32 -8.76 15.57
C TRP A 72 4.83 -10.01 14.86
N ARG A 73 4.99 -9.94 13.54
CA ARG A 73 5.46 -11.05 12.71
C ARG A 73 6.51 -10.54 11.73
N ARG A 74 7.38 -11.44 11.28
CA ARG A 74 8.38 -11.13 10.26
C ARG A 74 7.68 -10.59 9.00
N GLY A 75 8.17 -9.45 8.51
CA GLY A 75 7.62 -8.77 7.33
C GLY A 75 6.44 -7.83 7.60
N TYR A 76 6.00 -7.70 8.86
CA TYR A 76 4.97 -6.72 9.20
C TYR A 76 5.50 -5.28 9.15
N THR A 77 4.56 -4.38 8.90
CA THR A 77 4.64 -2.95 9.17
C THR A 77 3.72 -2.62 10.35
N CYS A 78 3.82 -1.40 10.89
CA CYS A 78 2.93 -1.00 11.98
C CYS A 78 1.44 -1.10 11.59
N ASN A 79 1.09 -0.88 10.32
CA ASN A 79 -0.30 -0.93 9.86
C ASN A 79 -0.92 -2.33 10.01
N ASP A 80 -0.12 -3.40 9.93
CA ASP A 80 -0.58 -4.78 10.13
C ASP A 80 -1.08 -5.04 11.57
N LEU A 81 -0.67 -4.18 12.51
CA LEU A 81 -1.12 -4.23 13.91
C LEU A 81 -2.50 -3.59 14.13
N ARG A 82 -2.97 -2.76 13.18
CA ARG A 82 -4.22 -1.99 13.33
C ARG A 82 -5.46 -2.87 13.51
N ARG A 83 -5.46 -4.07 12.92
CA ARG A 83 -6.52 -5.09 13.09
C ARG A 83 -6.53 -5.77 14.46
N TYR A 84 -5.42 -5.73 15.20
CA TYR A 84 -5.30 -6.41 16.49
C TYR A 84 -5.49 -5.45 17.66
N SER A 85 -4.93 -4.25 17.58
CA SER A 85 -4.98 -3.28 18.67
C SER A 85 -4.58 -1.89 18.17
N TRP A 86 -5.38 -0.88 18.52
CA TRP A 86 -5.02 0.52 18.34
C TRP A 86 -3.72 0.87 19.08
N ASN A 87 -3.53 0.34 20.29
CA ASN A 87 -2.33 0.64 21.09
C ASN A 87 -1.07 0.03 20.47
N ASP A 88 -1.14 -1.21 19.96
CA ASP A 88 0.02 -1.84 19.32
C ASP A 88 0.40 -1.10 18.01
N TYR A 89 -0.61 -0.70 17.23
CA TYR A 89 -0.40 0.16 16.06
C TYR A 89 0.25 1.49 16.44
N ARG A 90 -0.27 2.17 17.47
CA ARG A 90 0.24 3.45 17.97
C ARG A 90 1.68 3.33 18.48
N ASP A 91 1.96 2.32 19.29
CA ASP A 91 3.27 2.12 19.93
C ASP A 91 4.33 1.76 18.88
N CYS A 92 4.00 0.87 17.93
CA CYS A 92 4.86 0.59 16.77
C CYS A 92 5.10 1.85 15.93
N SER A 93 4.03 2.61 15.65
CA SER A 93 4.14 3.83 14.85
C SER A 93 5.04 4.86 15.54
N TYR A 94 4.96 4.95 16.87
CA TYR A 94 5.86 5.81 17.62
C TYR A 94 7.30 5.31 17.56
N TYR A 95 7.53 4.01 17.76
CA TYR A 95 8.85 3.38 17.61
C TYR A 95 9.47 3.69 16.24
N TYR A 96 8.71 3.48 15.16
CA TYR A 96 9.17 3.75 13.79
C TYR A 96 9.50 5.23 13.57
N ARG A 97 8.67 6.17 14.04
CA ARG A 97 8.97 7.60 13.90
C ARG A 97 10.18 8.04 14.72
N TYR A 98 10.40 7.42 15.87
CA TYR A 98 11.52 7.76 16.75
C TYR A 98 12.86 7.20 16.23
N TYR A 99 12.88 5.95 15.76
CA TYR A 99 14.11 5.25 15.38
C TYR A 99 14.36 5.16 13.87
N GLY A 100 13.32 5.34 13.04
CA GLY A 100 13.40 5.23 11.58
C GLY A 100 13.34 3.81 11.02
N TYR A 101 13.11 2.80 11.86
CA TYR A 101 12.95 1.39 11.46
C TYR A 101 11.88 0.69 12.29
N TYR A 102 11.32 -0.40 11.76
CA TYR A 102 10.29 -1.18 12.45
C TYR A 102 10.87 -2.02 13.58
N TRP A 103 10.00 -2.49 14.48
CA TRP A 103 10.42 -3.40 15.54
C TRP A 103 11.20 -4.62 15.01
N PRO A 104 12.25 -5.05 15.74
CA PRO A 104 13.01 -6.25 15.38
C PRO A 104 12.14 -7.50 15.57
N TYR A 105 12.55 -8.58 14.91
CA TYR A 105 11.93 -9.91 15.01
C TYR A 105 12.86 -10.89 15.70
#